data_AF-A0A662N898-F1
#
_entry.id   AF-A0A662N898-F1
#
_cell.length_a   1.000
_cell.length_b   1.000
_cell.length_c   1.000
_cell.angle_alpha   90.00
_cell.angle_beta   90.00
_cell.angle_gamma   90.00
#
_symmetry.space_group_name_H-M   'P 1'
#
loop_
_entity.id
_entity.type
_entity.pdbx_description
1 polymer ?
#
loop_
_entity_poly.entity_id
_entity_poly.type
_entity_poly.pdbx_seq_one_letter_code
_entity_poly.pdbx_strand_id
1 'polypeptide(L)'
;MPSYKVTAILEPAGNSSIAFKEPVMIDDITIRTDAPNQNHRPKIYAEFEFKSDDEPSQIKNYAHCELEKRVLPIIIFLSKSPYRIKDIKIEQLPEIYERGNTTEVHLFDTIHITDEVYITKTLGNAQAEISSLLERLNRIDPDSKSVFVRAIKYWNRAMSDPDPIDRFINLYIAIELLAGKLVNKEYRENRWVTALYNKFGVNGMYGGYKIHDIRAALLHYENDRLSKEEAERIIEKHVDEFAREIFNLMKDYVECGGDTECLQKKRRQRNRS
;
A
#
# COMPACT_ATOMS: atom_id res chain seq x y z
N MET A 1 -20.53 -24.41 -7.57
CA MET A 1 -19.78 -23.17 -7.41
C MET A 1 -18.62 -23.17 -8.38
N PRO A 2 -18.70 -22.37 -9.45
CA PRO A 2 -17.64 -22.26 -10.43
C PRO A 2 -16.35 -21.76 -9.78
N SER A 3 -15.22 -22.20 -10.34
CA SER A 3 -13.88 -21.76 -9.91
C SER A 3 -13.39 -20.69 -10.88
N TYR A 4 -12.79 -19.63 -10.35
CA TYR A 4 -12.24 -18.54 -11.14
C TYR A 4 -10.75 -18.42 -10.88
N LYS A 5 -9.98 -18.28 -11.96
CA LYS A 5 -8.59 -17.83 -11.92
C LYS A 5 -8.55 -16.32 -12.10
N VAL A 6 -7.97 -15.63 -11.14
CA VAL A 6 -7.70 -14.20 -11.21
C VAL A 6 -6.25 -13.99 -11.61
N THR A 7 -6.02 -13.11 -12.58
CA THR A 7 -4.69 -12.59 -12.90
C THR A 7 -4.75 -11.07 -12.86
N ALA A 8 -4.06 -10.45 -11.91
CA ALA A 8 -4.00 -9.02 -11.77
C ALA A 8 -2.60 -8.47 -12.10
N ILE A 9 -2.57 -7.31 -12.75
CA ILE A 9 -1.35 -6.62 -13.14
C ILE A 9 -1.14 -5.43 -12.20
N LEU A 10 -0.06 -5.45 -11.44
CA LEU A 10 0.38 -4.35 -10.61
C LEU A 10 1.55 -3.63 -11.28
N GLU A 11 1.43 -2.31 -11.39
CA GLU A 11 2.45 -1.43 -11.97
C GLU A 11 2.96 -0.42 -10.94
N PRO A 12 4.27 -0.13 -10.91
CA PRO A 12 4.80 0.94 -10.08
C PRO A 12 4.28 2.29 -10.59
N ALA A 13 3.72 3.09 -9.68
CA ALA A 13 3.32 4.47 -9.95
C ALA A 13 4.45 5.47 -9.70
N GLY A 14 5.49 5.04 -8.96
CA GLY A 14 6.68 5.85 -8.63
C GLY A 14 7.93 5.42 -9.41
N ASN A 15 9.06 6.05 -9.10
CA ASN A 15 10.31 5.90 -9.86
C ASN A 15 11.11 4.63 -9.58
N SER A 16 10.69 3.82 -8.60
CA SER A 16 11.34 2.54 -8.26
C SER A 16 10.39 1.35 -8.41
N SER A 17 10.95 0.20 -8.77
CA SER A 17 10.22 -1.06 -8.95
C SER A 17 10.98 -2.22 -8.28
N ILE A 18 10.30 -3.36 -8.10
CA ILE A 18 10.91 -4.62 -7.63
C ILE A 18 10.67 -5.74 -8.63
N ALA A 19 11.64 -6.66 -8.69
CA ALA A 19 11.55 -7.88 -9.48
C ALA A 19 11.94 -9.12 -8.70
N PHE A 20 11.22 -10.20 -8.99
CA PHE A 20 11.44 -11.55 -8.50
C PHE A 20 12.03 -12.42 -9.62
N LYS A 21 13.12 -13.13 -9.32
CA LYS A 21 13.75 -14.09 -10.25
C LYS A 21 12.90 -15.34 -10.47
N GLU A 22 12.16 -15.73 -9.44
CA GLU A 22 11.27 -16.88 -9.41
C GLU A 22 9.90 -16.42 -8.87
N PRO A 23 8.80 -17.11 -9.19
CA PRO A 23 7.52 -16.86 -8.55
C PRO A 23 7.63 -16.97 -7.03
N VAL A 24 6.99 -16.04 -6.31
CA VAL A 24 6.95 -15.98 -4.85
C VAL A 24 5.51 -16.05 -4.37
N MET A 25 5.29 -16.60 -3.19
CA MET A 25 3.95 -16.72 -2.61
C MET A 25 3.72 -15.66 -1.53
N ILE A 26 2.59 -14.96 -1.64
CA ILE A 26 2.01 -14.16 -0.56
C ILE A 26 0.71 -14.86 -0.16
N ASP A 27 0.74 -15.56 0.97
CA ASP A 27 -0.34 -16.47 1.39
C ASP A 27 -0.67 -17.51 0.29
N ASP A 28 -1.87 -17.47 -0.30
CA ASP A 28 -2.35 -18.30 -1.41
C ASP A 28 -2.24 -17.61 -2.78
N ILE A 29 -1.66 -16.40 -2.83
CA ILE A 29 -1.49 -15.62 -4.06
C ILE A 29 -0.08 -15.80 -4.61
N THR A 30 0.02 -16.33 -5.82
CA THR A 30 1.27 -16.45 -6.56
C THR A 30 1.63 -15.11 -7.18
N ILE A 31 2.82 -14.60 -6.88
CA ILE A 31 3.35 -13.36 -7.42
C ILE A 31 4.50 -13.68 -8.36
N ARG A 32 4.40 -13.25 -9.60
CA ARG A 32 5.49 -13.35 -10.59
C ARG A 32 5.78 -11.99 -11.18
N THR A 33 7.00 -11.83 -11.68
CA THR A 33 7.39 -10.64 -12.45
C THR A 33 7.72 -11.04 -13.87
N ASP A 34 7.40 -10.16 -14.82
CA ASP A 34 7.95 -10.31 -16.16
C ASP A 34 9.48 -10.32 -16.12
N ALA A 35 10.06 -11.10 -17.06
CA ALA A 35 11.48 -11.39 -17.20
C ALA A 35 12.38 -10.28 -16.61
N PRO A 36 12.95 -10.46 -15.41
CA PRO A 36 13.58 -9.39 -14.64
C PRO A 36 14.84 -8.81 -15.29
N ASN A 37 15.36 -9.46 -16.33
CA ASN A 37 16.54 -9.07 -17.08
C ASN A 37 16.20 -8.35 -18.41
N GLN A 38 14.92 -8.25 -18.75
CA GLN A 38 14.44 -7.65 -20.00
C GLN A 38 13.49 -6.49 -19.74
N ASN A 39 12.69 -6.56 -18.68
CA ASN A 39 11.65 -5.58 -18.42
C ASN A 39 11.95 -4.69 -17.23
N HIS A 40 12.00 -3.43 -17.58
CA HIS A 40 12.58 -2.40 -16.82
C HIS A 40 11.78 -2.13 -15.48
N ARG A 41 10.47 -1.89 -15.60
CA ARG A 41 9.49 -1.74 -14.52
C ARG A 41 8.64 -3.00 -14.59
N PRO A 42 9.16 -4.12 -14.11
CA PRO A 42 8.52 -5.39 -14.34
C PRO A 42 7.12 -5.34 -13.74
N LYS A 43 6.15 -5.63 -14.59
CA LYS A 43 4.77 -5.84 -14.16
C LYS A 43 4.80 -6.98 -13.17
N ILE A 44 4.15 -6.77 -12.05
CA ILE A 44 3.94 -7.83 -11.07
C ILE A 44 2.59 -8.43 -11.41
N TYR A 45 2.57 -9.73 -11.70
CA TYR A 45 1.35 -10.48 -11.88
C TYR A 45 1.03 -11.16 -10.56
N ALA A 46 -0.16 -10.90 -10.04
CA ALA A 46 -0.71 -11.59 -8.90
C ALA A 46 -1.79 -12.56 -9.38
N GLU A 47 -1.60 -13.84 -9.09
CA GLU A 47 -2.45 -14.93 -9.55
C GLU A 47 -2.98 -15.73 -8.37
N PHE A 48 -4.29 -15.94 -8.33
CA PHE A 48 -4.94 -16.77 -7.33
C PHE A 48 -6.25 -17.31 -7.86
N GLU A 49 -6.74 -18.37 -7.22
CA GLU A 49 -7.98 -19.03 -7.58
C GLU A 49 -8.97 -18.96 -6.43
N PHE A 50 -10.25 -18.79 -6.74
CA PHE A 50 -11.29 -18.89 -5.74
C PHE A 50 -12.62 -19.33 -6.34
N LYS A 51 -13.51 -19.85 -5.49
CA LYS A 51 -14.85 -20.29 -5.88
C LYS A 51 -15.87 -19.24 -5.46
N SER A 52 -16.77 -18.88 -6.37
CA SER A 52 -17.89 -17.98 -6.07
C SER A 52 -19.07 -18.28 -7.00
N ASP A 53 -20.28 -17.91 -6.60
CA ASP A 53 -21.47 -17.86 -7.47
C ASP A 53 -21.81 -16.41 -7.87
N ASP A 54 -20.94 -15.45 -7.52
CA ASP A 54 -21.15 -14.02 -7.74
C ASP A 54 -20.97 -13.61 -9.21
N GLU A 55 -21.53 -12.46 -9.56
CA GLU A 55 -21.36 -11.86 -10.88
C GLU A 55 -19.91 -11.39 -11.13
N PRO A 56 -19.41 -11.39 -12.38
CA PRO A 56 -18.02 -11.01 -12.70
C PRO A 56 -17.57 -9.65 -12.14
N SER A 57 -18.47 -8.68 -12.03
CA SER A 57 -18.17 -7.36 -11.45
C SER A 57 -17.91 -7.42 -9.94
N GLN A 58 -18.63 -8.27 -9.21
CA GLN A 58 -18.44 -8.52 -7.78
C GLN A 58 -17.15 -9.29 -7.53
N ILE A 59 -16.86 -10.30 -8.37
CA ILE A 59 -15.59 -11.04 -8.38
C ILE A 59 -14.41 -10.09 -8.61
N LYS A 60 -14.53 -9.14 -9.53
CA LYS A 60 -13.49 -8.12 -9.79
C LYS A 60 -13.27 -7.20 -8.58
N ASN A 61 -14.34 -6.77 -7.92
CA ASN A 61 -14.25 -5.94 -6.72
C ASN A 61 -13.64 -6.70 -5.54
N TYR A 62 -14.00 -7.99 -5.37
CA TYR A 62 -13.40 -8.86 -4.38
C TYR A 62 -11.90 -9.04 -4.63
N ALA A 63 -11.52 -9.37 -5.86
CA ALA A 63 -10.12 -9.50 -6.25
C ALA A 63 -9.32 -8.22 -6.00
N HIS A 64 -9.88 -7.06 -6.36
CA HIS A 64 -9.26 -5.78 -6.07
C HIS A 64 -9.06 -5.56 -4.56
N CYS A 65 -10.06 -5.88 -3.74
CA CYS A 65 -9.96 -5.78 -2.29
C CYS A 65 -8.88 -6.70 -1.71
N GLU A 66 -8.80 -7.94 -2.16
CA GLU A 66 -7.79 -8.91 -1.67
C GLU A 66 -6.37 -8.45 -2.00
N LEU A 67 -6.15 -8.00 -3.23
CA LEU A 67 -4.86 -7.48 -3.67
C LEU A 67 -4.46 -6.20 -2.91
N GLU A 68 -5.40 -5.28 -2.68
CA GLU A 68 -5.15 -4.08 -1.87
C GLU A 68 -4.80 -4.40 -0.42
N LYS A 69 -5.41 -5.45 0.16
CA LYS A 69 -5.21 -5.80 1.57
C LYS A 69 -3.97 -6.64 1.81
N ARG A 70 -3.67 -7.57 0.91
CA ARG A 70 -2.68 -8.64 1.15
C ARG A 70 -1.40 -8.43 0.36
N VAL A 71 -1.53 -8.05 -0.91
CA VAL A 71 -0.39 -7.95 -1.83
C VAL A 71 0.25 -6.57 -1.80
N LEU A 72 -0.53 -5.50 -2.04
CA LEU A 72 0.01 -4.14 -2.16
C LEU A 72 0.88 -3.70 -0.97
N PRO A 73 0.50 -3.94 0.31
CA PRO A 73 1.33 -3.57 1.44
C PRO A 73 2.75 -4.15 1.37
N ILE A 74 2.85 -5.43 1.00
CA ILE A 74 4.13 -6.14 0.92
C ILE A 74 4.98 -5.58 -0.22
N ILE A 75 4.38 -5.41 -1.39
CA ILE A 75 5.06 -4.85 -2.57
C ILE A 75 5.55 -3.43 -2.29
N ILE A 76 4.73 -2.59 -1.66
CA ILE A 76 5.08 -1.22 -1.27
C ILE A 76 6.25 -1.20 -0.29
N PHE A 77 6.27 -2.10 0.71
CA PHE A 77 7.37 -2.16 1.68
C PHE A 77 8.69 -2.58 1.07
N LEU A 78 8.67 -3.58 0.18
CA LEU A 78 9.86 -4.09 -0.48
C LEU A 78 10.42 -3.06 -1.49
N SER A 79 9.53 -2.44 -2.26
CA SER A 79 9.91 -1.47 -3.30
C SER A 79 10.19 -0.07 -2.78
N LYS A 80 9.56 0.30 -1.66
CA LYS A 80 9.47 1.68 -1.16
C LYS A 80 8.83 2.63 -2.16
N SER A 81 8.00 2.09 -3.05
CA SER A 81 7.29 2.81 -4.11
C SER A 81 5.79 2.55 -4.05
N PRO A 82 4.99 3.49 -4.56
CA PRO A 82 3.58 3.22 -4.82
C PRO A 82 3.40 2.26 -6.00
N TYR A 83 2.34 1.49 -5.94
CA TYR A 83 1.89 0.55 -6.98
C TYR A 83 0.39 0.69 -7.23
N ARG A 84 -0.01 0.63 -8.50
CA ARG A 84 -1.41 0.63 -8.93
C ARG A 84 -1.80 -0.73 -9.48
N ILE A 85 -3.01 -1.18 -9.19
CA ILE A 85 -3.62 -2.32 -9.88
C ILE A 85 -4.16 -1.78 -11.20
N LYS A 86 -3.48 -2.10 -12.31
CA LYS A 86 -3.84 -1.57 -13.64
C LYS A 86 -5.00 -2.35 -14.24
N ASP A 87 -4.93 -3.68 -14.12
CA ASP A 87 -5.95 -4.56 -14.69
C ASP A 87 -6.12 -5.81 -13.84
N ILE A 88 -7.33 -6.38 -13.90
CA ILE A 88 -7.70 -7.64 -13.28
C ILE A 88 -8.45 -8.45 -14.34
N LYS A 89 -7.80 -9.50 -14.82
CA LYS A 89 -8.40 -10.53 -15.67
C LYS A 89 -8.99 -11.62 -14.79
N ILE A 90 -10.22 -12.03 -15.10
CA ILE A 90 -10.91 -13.13 -14.46
C ILE A 90 -11.21 -14.16 -15.54
N GLU A 91 -10.74 -15.38 -15.32
CA GLU A 91 -10.98 -16.52 -16.19
C GLU A 91 -11.77 -17.55 -15.38
N GLN A 92 -12.98 -17.90 -15.83
CA GLN A 92 -13.69 -19.04 -15.25
C GLN A 92 -12.96 -20.32 -15.67
N LEU A 93 -12.53 -21.11 -14.70
CA LEU A 93 -11.87 -22.38 -14.95
C LEU A 93 -12.93 -23.38 -15.48
N PRO A 94 -12.56 -24.23 -16.46
CA PRO A 94 -13.49 -25.18 -17.05
C PRO A 94 -14.00 -26.16 -15.98
N GLU A 95 -15.30 -26.41 -16.00
CA GLU A 95 -15.90 -27.50 -15.23
C GLU A 95 -15.71 -28.81 -16.01
N ILE A 96 -15.03 -29.77 -15.40
CA ILE A 96 -14.77 -31.08 -15.98
C ILE A 96 -15.85 -32.04 -15.50
N TYR A 97 -16.65 -32.56 -16.43
CA TYR A 97 -17.66 -33.57 -16.13
C TYR A 97 -17.20 -34.94 -16.66
N GLU A 98 -17.09 -35.93 -15.77
CA GLU A 98 -16.92 -37.32 -16.16
C GLU A 98 -18.30 -37.98 -16.35
N ARG A 99 -18.66 -38.27 -17.60
CA ARG A 99 -19.86 -39.05 -17.94
C ARG A 99 -19.46 -40.32 -18.66
N GLY A 100 -19.39 -41.43 -17.92
CA GLY A 100 -19.02 -42.73 -18.45
C GLY A 100 -17.60 -42.72 -19.02
N ASN A 101 -17.44 -42.97 -20.33
CA ASN A 101 -16.15 -42.92 -21.04
C ASN A 101 -15.85 -41.55 -21.68
N THR A 102 -16.61 -40.50 -21.36
CA THR A 102 -16.50 -39.19 -21.99
C THR A 102 -16.22 -38.11 -20.96
N THR A 103 -15.20 -37.31 -21.22
CA THR A 103 -14.87 -36.08 -20.48
C THR A 103 -15.40 -34.90 -21.26
N GLU A 104 -16.41 -34.21 -20.74
CA GLU A 104 -16.93 -32.96 -21.32
C GLU A 104 -16.16 -31.78 -20.71
N VAL A 105 -15.52 -30.95 -21.56
CA VAL A 105 -14.79 -29.73 -21.17
C VAL A 105 -15.43 -28.54 -21.86
N HIS A 106 -16.00 -27.61 -21.09
CA HIS A 106 -16.60 -26.37 -21.59
C HIS A 106 -15.59 -25.21 -21.50
N LEU A 107 -15.27 -24.58 -22.64
CA LEU A 107 -14.31 -23.47 -22.76
C LEU A 107 -15.03 -22.15 -23.07
N PHE A 108 -14.57 -21.05 -22.46
CA PHE A 108 -15.05 -19.69 -22.72
C PHE A 108 -13.85 -18.77 -23.02
N ASP A 109 -13.92 -18.00 -24.11
CA ASP A 109 -12.79 -17.21 -24.66
C ASP A 109 -12.83 -15.73 -24.25
N THR A 110 -11.68 -15.13 -23.88
CA THR A 110 -11.36 -13.71 -24.18
C THR A 110 -9.86 -13.33 -24.02
N ILE A 111 -9.38 -12.43 -24.92
CA ILE A 111 -7.99 -11.95 -25.15
C ILE A 111 -7.89 -10.42 -24.97
N HIS A 112 -6.75 -9.86 -24.52
CA HIS A 112 -6.13 -8.60 -25.04
C HIS A 112 -4.68 -8.32 -24.51
N ILE A 113 -3.86 -7.59 -25.31
CA ILE A 113 -2.39 -7.36 -25.22
C ILE A 113 -2.06 -5.84 -25.31
N THR A 114 -1.01 -5.33 -24.64
CA THR A 114 -0.22 -4.11 -25.04
C THR A 114 1.20 -4.02 -24.40
N ASP A 115 2.19 -3.56 -25.18
CA ASP A 115 3.65 -3.43 -24.92
C ASP A 115 4.10 -2.04 -24.37
N GLU A 116 5.26 -1.98 -23.67
CA GLU A 116 6.27 -0.87 -23.56
C GLU A 116 7.35 -1.12 -22.43
N VAL A 117 8.54 -0.48 -22.48
CA VAL A 117 9.87 -0.92 -21.89
C VAL A 117 10.63 0.14 -21.00
N TYR A 118 11.08 -0.05 -19.71
CA TYR A 118 11.98 0.89 -18.90
C TYR A 118 12.52 0.54 -17.44
N ILE A 119 13.84 0.49 -17.10
CA ILE A 119 14.77 0.20 -15.88
C ILE A 119 14.37 -0.38 -14.44
N THR A 120 15.08 -1.46 -13.90
CA THR A 120 14.73 -2.42 -12.77
C THR A 120 15.77 -2.58 -11.63
N LYS A 121 15.32 -2.96 -10.42
CA LYS A 121 16.14 -3.55 -9.34
C LYS A 121 15.71 -5.00 -8.99
N THR A 122 16.65 -5.94 -8.99
CA THR A 122 16.40 -7.38 -8.72
C THR A 122 16.67 -7.74 -7.24
N LEU A 123 15.75 -8.47 -6.59
CA LEU A 123 15.93 -9.00 -5.23
C LEU A 123 16.55 -10.40 -5.26
N GLY A 124 17.53 -10.66 -4.38
CA GLY A 124 18.31 -11.91 -4.36
C GLY A 124 17.61 -13.08 -3.67
N ASN A 125 16.92 -12.85 -2.54
CA ASN A 125 16.20 -13.88 -1.78
C ASN A 125 14.80 -13.37 -1.39
N ALA A 126 13.99 -13.10 -2.41
CA ALA A 126 12.70 -12.43 -2.25
C ALA A 126 11.71 -13.20 -1.37
N GLN A 127 11.67 -14.54 -1.46
CA GLN A 127 10.74 -15.34 -0.65
C GLN A 127 11.05 -15.22 0.84
N ALA A 128 12.33 -15.26 1.24
CA ALA A 128 12.70 -15.09 2.65
C ALA A 128 12.37 -13.67 3.17
N GLU A 129 12.59 -12.64 2.33
CA GLU A 129 12.22 -11.26 2.67
C GLU A 129 10.69 -11.10 2.83
N ILE A 130 9.90 -11.68 1.92
CA ILE A 130 8.44 -11.69 1.98
C ILE A 130 7.95 -12.43 3.22
N SER A 131 8.47 -13.64 3.48
CA SER A 131 8.09 -14.45 4.65
C SER A 131 8.41 -13.74 5.96
N SER A 132 9.57 -13.10 6.07
CA SER A 132 9.91 -12.31 7.26
C SER A 132 8.99 -11.09 7.44
N LEU A 133 8.63 -10.41 6.34
CA LEU A 133 7.71 -9.28 6.39
C LEU A 133 6.29 -9.73 6.80
N LEU A 134 5.80 -10.83 6.23
CA LEU A 134 4.52 -11.45 6.60
C LEU A 134 4.48 -11.81 8.08
N GLU A 135 5.53 -12.45 8.59
CA GLU A 135 5.65 -12.80 10.00
C GLU A 135 5.52 -11.56 10.89
N ARG A 136 6.21 -10.46 10.54
CA ARG A 136 6.13 -9.20 11.28
C ARG A 136 4.74 -8.56 11.22
N LEU A 137 4.13 -8.55 10.04
CA LEU A 137 2.76 -8.05 9.86
C LEU A 137 1.73 -8.87 10.64
N ASN A 138 1.96 -10.18 10.78
CA ASN A 138 1.09 -11.08 11.53
C ASN A 138 1.23 -10.95 13.06
N ARG A 139 2.30 -10.30 13.55
CA ARG A 139 2.42 -9.96 14.99
C ARG A 139 1.56 -8.76 15.39
N ILE A 140 1.17 -7.93 14.42
CA ILE A 140 0.26 -6.81 14.66
C ILE A 140 -1.13 -7.38 14.92
N ASP A 141 -1.80 -6.92 15.99
CA ASP A 141 -3.15 -7.36 16.30
C ASP A 141 -4.11 -7.05 15.12
N PRO A 142 -5.16 -7.88 14.90
CA PRO A 142 -6.01 -7.77 13.72
C PRO A 142 -6.66 -6.39 13.51
N ASP A 143 -7.09 -5.74 14.59
CA ASP A 143 -7.76 -4.43 14.52
C ASP A 143 -6.77 -3.32 14.13
N SER A 144 -5.57 -3.36 14.68
CA SER A 144 -4.50 -2.43 14.31
C SER A 144 -3.96 -2.73 12.92
N LYS A 145 -3.86 -4.01 12.53
CA LYS A 145 -3.46 -4.44 11.18
C LYS A 145 -4.43 -3.90 10.12
N SER A 146 -5.74 -3.95 10.36
CA SER A 146 -6.75 -3.39 9.46
C SER A 146 -6.59 -1.87 9.28
N VAL A 147 -6.40 -1.12 10.36
CA VAL A 147 -6.16 0.33 10.29
C VAL A 147 -4.84 0.65 9.61
N PHE A 148 -3.82 -0.14 9.87
CA PHE A 148 -2.50 0.00 9.25
C PHE A 148 -2.55 -0.22 7.73
N VAL A 149 -3.24 -1.27 7.26
CA VAL A 149 -3.47 -1.51 5.83
C VAL A 149 -4.20 -0.33 5.18
N ARG A 150 -5.19 0.26 5.87
CA ARG A 150 -5.86 1.48 5.38
C ARG A 150 -4.90 2.66 5.29
N ALA A 151 -4.01 2.86 6.27
CA ALA A 151 -3.01 3.92 6.22
C ALA A 151 -2.06 3.76 5.02
N ILE A 152 -1.62 2.53 4.72
CA ILE A 152 -0.80 2.23 3.53
C ILE A 152 -1.57 2.56 2.26
N LYS A 153 -2.86 2.21 2.18
CA LYS A 153 -3.70 2.51 1.02
C LYS A 153 -3.76 4.01 0.74
N TYR A 154 -3.94 4.85 1.76
CA TYR A 154 -3.93 6.30 1.61
C TYR A 154 -2.55 6.85 1.24
N TRP A 155 -1.48 6.32 1.84
CA TRP A 155 -0.12 6.67 1.43
C TRP A 155 0.16 6.31 -0.05
N ASN A 156 -0.28 5.14 -0.49
CA ASN A 156 -0.13 4.68 -1.87
C ASN A 156 -0.88 5.59 -2.86
N ARG A 157 -2.10 6.00 -2.50
CA ARG A 157 -2.89 6.98 -3.27
C ARG A 157 -2.13 8.31 -3.37
N ALA A 158 -1.66 8.83 -2.24
CA ALA A 158 -0.90 10.07 -2.21
C ALA A 158 0.38 10.05 -3.04
N MET A 159 1.03 8.89 -3.16
CA MET A 159 2.26 8.79 -3.94
C MET A 159 1.99 8.54 -5.43
N SER A 160 0.74 8.23 -5.79
CA SER A 160 0.31 8.03 -7.18
C SER A 160 -0.39 9.27 -7.77
N ASP A 161 -0.72 10.24 -6.93
CA ASP A 161 -1.46 11.45 -7.31
C ASP A 161 -0.49 12.53 -7.81
N PRO A 162 -0.77 13.20 -8.95
CA PRO A 162 0.08 14.29 -9.45
C PRO A 162 -0.11 15.62 -8.70
N ASP A 163 -1.26 15.86 -8.06
CA ASP A 163 -1.56 17.16 -7.42
C ASP A 163 -1.03 17.19 -5.97
N PRO A 164 -0.05 18.06 -5.63
CA PRO A 164 0.49 18.21 -4.28
C PRO A 164 -0.56 18.34 -3.17
N ILE A 165 -1.71 18.96 -3.43
CA ILE A 165 -2.78 19.16 -2.46
C ILE A 165 -3.50 17.84 -2.19
N ASP A 166 -3.91 17.11 -3.22
CA ASP A 166 -4.56 15.80 -3.08
C ASP A 166 -3.60 14.76 -2.49
N ARG A 167 -2.32 14.82 -2.86
CA ARG A 167 -1.24 14.07 -2.21
C ARG A 167 -1.22 14.34 -0.71
N PHE A 168 -1.21 15.60 -0.31
CA PHE A 168 -1.21 16.00 1.10
C PHE A 168 -2.45 15.53 1.84
N ILE A 169 -3.65 15.67 1.28
CA ILE A 169 -4.90 15.23 1.92
C ILE A 169 -4.87 13.72 2.17
N ASN A 170 -4.44 12.94 1.19
CA ASN A 170 -4.30 11.49 1.34
C ASN A 170 -3.24 11.13 2.41
N LEU A 171 -2.09 11.81 2.46
CA LEU A 171 -1.08 11.62 3.51
C LEU A 171 -1.60 12.02 4.90
N TYR A 172 -2.40 13.07 4.98
CA TYR A 172 -3.00 13.53 6.23
C TYR A 172 -3.96 12.46 6.79
N ILE A 173 -4.78 11.85 5.94
CA ILE A 173 -5.66 10.74 6.35
C ILE A 173 -4.82 9.54 6.81
N ALA A 174 -3.73 9.22 6.11
CA ALA A 174 -2.83 8.14 6.51
C ALA A 174 -2.24 8.36 7.91
N ILE A 175 -1.75 9.57 8.21
CA ILE A 175 -1.20 9.87 9.54
C ILE A 175 -2.29 9.91 10.63
N GLU A 176 -3.51 10.38 10.34
CA GLU A 176 -4.61 10.35 11.30
C GLU A 176 -5.00 8.92 11.71
N LEU A 177 -5.06 8.00 10.74
CA LEU A 177 -5.32 6.58 10.99
C LEU A 177 -4.25 5.98 11.91
N LEU A 178 -2.97 6.29 11.67
CA LEU A 178 -1.87 5.86 12.52
C LEU A 178 -1.96 6.51 13.90
N ALA A 179 -2.26 7.81 13.97
CA ALA A 179 -2.39 8.58 15.21
C ALA A 179 -3.47 7.99 16.13
N GLY A 180 -4.64 7.68 15.58
CA GLY A 180 -5.76 7.08 16.33
C GLY A 180 -5.37 5.76 17.01
N LYS A 181 -4.38 5.04 16.47
CA LYS A 181 -3.83 3.81 17.07
C LYS A 181 -2.67 4.07 18.02
N LEU A 182 -1.69 4.85 17.58
CA LEU A 182 -0.42 5.04 18.30
C LEU A 182 -0.53 5.96 19.52
N VAL A 183 -1.45 6.93 19.46
CA VAL A 183 -1.63 7.98 20.48
C VAL A 183 -3.11 8.14 20.86
N ASN A 184 -3.87 7.04 20.87
CA ASN A 184 -5.34 7.00 21.06
C ASN A 184 -5.87 7.96 22.14
N LYS A 185 -5.20 8.05 23.30
CA LYS A 185 -5.60 8.99 24.36
C LYS A 185 -5.44 10.45 23.92
N GLU A 186 -4.25 10.83 23.44
CA GLU A 186 -4.01 12.19 22.94
C GLU A 186 -4.80 12.52 21.67
N TYR A 187 -5.19 11.51 20.90
CA TYR A 187 -6.09 11.64 19.77
C TYR A 187 -7.48 12.13 20.19
N ARG A 188 -8.07 11.52 21.22
CA ARG A 188 -9.37 11.95 21.77
C ARG A 188 -9.35 13.38 22.32
N GLU A 189 -8.18 13.87 22.70
CA GLU A 189 -7.96 15.21 23.23
C GLU A 189 -7.47 16.22 22.18
N ASN A 190 -7.45 15.85 20.89
CA ASN A 190 -6.94 16.67 19.78
C ASN A 190 -5.47 17.11 19.92
N ARG A 191 -4.65 16.35 20.67
CA ARG A 191 -3.22 16.59 20.89
C ARG A 191 -2.31 15.64 20.10
N TRP A 192 -2.89 14.85 19.19
CA TRP A 192 -2.19 13.75 18.53
C TRP A 192 -0.98 14.18 17.70
N VAL A 193 -1.03 15.34 17.03
CA VAL A 193 0.10 15.84 16.22
C VAL A 193 1.34 16.02 17.11
N THR A 194 1.15 16.64 18.27
CA THR A 194 2.24 16.85 19.25
C THR A 194 2.71 15.53 19.85
N ALA A 195 1.77 14.60 20.10
CA ALA A 195 2.12 13.27 20.61
C ALA A 195 2.91 12.45 19.61
N LEU A 196 2.56 12.49 18.31
CA LEU A 196 3.32 11.84 17.25
C LEU A 196 4.71 12.42 17.10
N TYR A 197 4.84 13.75 17.14
CA TYR A 197 6.14 14.42 17.14
C TYR A 197 7.02 13.97 18.32
N ASN A 198 6.51 14.12 19.54
CA ASN A 198 7.28 13.87 20.75
C ASN A 198 7.61 12.39 20.95
N LYS A 199 6.68 11.48 20.63
CA LYS A 199 6.82 10.06 20.94
C LYS A 199 7.39 9.24 19.78
N PHE A 200 7.11 9.65 18.54
CA PHE A 200 7.35 8.83 17.35
C PHE A 200 8.15 9.52 16.24
N GLY A 201 8.47 10.82 16.39
CA GLY A 201 9.44 11.51 15.55
C GLY A 201 8.96 11.97 14.18
N VAL A 202 7.65 12.14 14.01
CA VAL A 202 7.06 12.83 12.84
C VAL A 202 7.15 14.33 13.10
N ASN A 203 7.79 15.12 12.23
CA ASN A 203 8.07 16.53 12.44
C ASN A 203 6.78 17.32 12.76
N GLY A 204 5.71 17.06 12.00
CA GLY A 204 4.38 17.63 12.25
C GLY A 204 4.30 19.16 12.09
N MET A 205 5.40 19.81 11.72
CA MET A 205 5.53 21.24 11.47
C MET A 205 6.24 21.48 10.13
N TYR A 206 5.64 22.28 9.25
CA TYR A 206 6.18 22.63 7.93
C TYR A 206 5.94 24.11 7.67
N GLY A 207 6.93 24.81 7.13
CA GLY A 207 6.85 26.27 6.96
C GLY A 207 6.61 27.06 8.26
N GLY A 208 6.91 26.48 9.43
CA GLY A 208 6.60 27.07 10.74
C GLY A 208 5.18 26.79 11.25
N TYR A 209 4.32 26.14 10.46
CA TYR A 209 2.94 25.84 10.81
C TYR A 209 2.77 24.37 11.16
N LYS A 210 1.89 24.07 12.13
CA LYS A 210 1.53 22.69 12.44
C LYS A 210 0.69 22.13 11.31
N ILE A 211 0.83 20.84 11.05
CA ILE A 211 0.13 20.20 9.92
C ILE A 211 -1.40 20.32 9.96
N HIS A 212 -2.00 20.36 11.16
CA HIS A 212 -3.45 20.59 11.30
C HIS A 212 -3.88 22.01 10.88
N ASP A 213 -3.03 23.02 11.09
CA ASP A 213 -3.31 24.41 10.67
C ASP A 213 -3.21 24.50 9.14
N ILE A 214 -2.24 23.80 8.53
CA ILE A 214 -2.08 23.70 7.07
C ILE A 214 -3.30 23.04 6.44
N ARG A 215 -3.77 21.89 6.98
CA ARG A 215 -5.01 21.26 6.51
C ARG A 215 -6.21 22.19 6.65
N ALA A 216 -6.34 22.87 7.79
CA ALA A 216 -7.47 23.76 8.01
C ALA A 216 -7.49 24.88 6.96
N ALA A 217 -6.34 25.46 6.61
CA ALA A 217 -6.23 26.51 5.59
C ALA A 217 -6.57 26.01 4.16
N LEU A 218 -6.26 24.76 3.84
CA LEU A 218 -6.57 24.18 2.53
C LEU A 218 -8.06 23.84 2.37
N LEU A 219 -8.71 23.37 3.44
CA LEU A 219 -10.07 22.83 3.40
C LEU A 219 -11.16 23.80 3.83
N HIS A 220 -10.80 24.88 4.53
CA HIS A 220 -11.76 25.88 5.01
C HIS A 220 -11.51 27.23 4.35
N TYR A 221 -12.60 27.88 3.94
CA TYR A 221 -12.58 29.16 3.22
C TYR A 221 -12.05 30.31 4.08
N GLU A 222 -12.30 30.27 5.39
CA GLU A 222 -11.80 31.25 6.37
C GLU A 222 -10.86 30.56 7.36
N ASN A 223 -9.61 30.97 7.39
CA ASN A 223 -8.63 30.56 8.39
C ASN A 223 -7.77 31.76 8.81
N ASP A 224 -7.92 32.16 10.06
CA ASP A 224 -7.25 33.34 10.62
C ASP A 224 -5.73 33.16 10.82
N ARG A 225 -5.21 31.93 10.74
CA ARG A 225 -3.81 31.61 11.04
C ARG A 225 -2.92 31.49 9.82
N LEU A 226 -3.48 31.04 8.70
CA LEU A 226 -2.73 30.70 7.50
C LEU A 226 -3.65 30.84 6.30
N SER A 227 -3.24 31.62 5.29
CA SER A 227 -4.00 31.75 4.05
C SER A 227 -3.92 30.46 3.23
N LYS A 228 -4.90 30.25 2.36
CA LYS A 228 -4.93 29.08 1.47
C LYS A 228 -3.71 29.06 0.55
N GLU A 229 -3.34 30.19 -0.04
CA GLU A 229 -2.20 30.30 -0.96
C GLU A 229 -0.87 29.98 -0.26
N GLU A 230 -0.70 30.43 0.99
CA GLU A 230 0.50 30.09 1.75
C GLU A 230 0.53 28.60 2.12
N ALA A 231 -0.62 28.02 2.46
CA ALA A 231 -0.74 26.59 2.73
C ALA A 231 -0.36 25.76 1.49
N GLU A 232 -0.84 26.13 0.29
CA GLU A 232 -0.48 25.49 -0.98
C GLU A 232 1.03 25.55 -1.23
N ARG A 233 1.66 26.72 -1.08
CA ARG A 233 3.13 26.88 -1.21
C ARG A 233 3.92 26.00 -0.26
N ILE A 234 3.48 25.88 0.99
CA ILE A 234 4.13 25.01 1.98
C ILE A 234 4.02 23.55 1.53
N ILE A 235 2.85 23.11 1.05
CA ILE A 235 2.63 21.74 0.62
C ILE A 235 3.45 21.39 -0.63
N GLU A 236 3.46 22.23 -1.65
CA GLU A 236 4.28 22.01 -2.86
C GLU A 236 5.74 21.75 -2.52
N LYS A 237 6.26 22.44 -1.49
CA LYS A 237 7.65 22.31 -1.05
C LYS A 237 7.92 21.10 -0.16
N HIS A 238 6.95 20.69 0.68
CA HIS A 238 7.20 19.76 1.79
C HIS A 238 6.43 18.44 1.72
N VAL A 239 5.54 18.23 0.73
CA VAL A 239 4.71 17.02 0.65
C VAL A 239 5.53 15.73 0.53
N ASP A 240 6.66 15.74 -0.19
CA ASP A 240 7.54 14.58 -0.33
C ASP A 240 8.29 14.25 0.98
N GLU A 241 8.70 15.29 1.72
CA GLU A 241 9.30 15.14 3.04
C GLU A 241 8.30 14.50 4.01
N PHE A 242 7.07 15.02 4.03
CA PHE A 242 5.98 14.49 4.84
C PHE A 242 5.63 13.04 4.46
N ALA A 243 5.58 12.72 3.16
CA ALA A 243 5.36 11.36 2.68
C ALA A 243 6.42 10.38 3.18
N ARG A 244 7.69 10.79 3.15
CA ARG A 244 8.82 9.98 3.63
C ARG A 244 8.77 9.77 5.13
N GLU A 245 8.37 10.77 5.91
CA GLU A 245 8.20 10.65 7.36
C GLU A 245 7.12 9.62 7.72
N ILE A 246 5.95 9.68 7.08
CA ILE A 246 4.88 8.70 7.27
C ILE A 246 5.36 7.30 6.89
N PHE A 247 6.04 7.16 5.75
CA PHE A 247 6.55 5.86 5.31
C PHE A 247 7.54 5.26 6.31
N ASN A 248 8.45 6.07 6.85
CA ASN A 248 9.41 5.64 7.87
C ASN A 248 8.71 5.21 9.17
N LEU A 249 7.69 5.95 9.61
CA LEU A 249 6.88 5.55 10.77
C LEU A 249 6.19 4.20 10.53
N MET A 250 5.57 4.01 9.37
CA MET A 250 4.93 2.74 9.01
C MET A 250 5.94 1.59 8.96
N LYS A 251 7.13 1.82 8.41
CA LYS A 251 8.21 0.83 8.40
C LYS A 251 8.64 0.42 9.80
N ASP A 252 8.85 1.40 10.68
CA ASP A 252 9.24 1.12 12.06
C ASP A 252 8.15 0.36 12.82
N TYR A 253 6.87 0.68 12.55
CA TYR A 253 5.73 0.00 13.17
C TYR A 253 5.69 -1.48 12.81
N VAL A 254 5.92 -1.81 11.53
CA VAL A 254 6.01 -3.20 11.07
C VAL A 254 7.22 -3.90 11.66
N GLU A 255 8.39 -3.25 11.66
CA GLU A 255 9.59 -3.83 12.27
C GLU A 255 9.44 -4.12 13.77
N CYS A 256 8.62 -3.33 14.46
CA CYS A 256 8.27 -3.54 15.87
C CYS A 256 7.07 -4.49 16.07
N GLY A 257 6.51 -5.06 15.00
CA GLY A 257 5.34 -5.95 15.10
C GLY A 257 4.12 -5.28 15.75
N GLY A 258 4.00 -3.96 15.60
CA GLY A 258 2.91 -3.18 16.20
C GLY A 258 3.17 -2.67 17.62
N ASP A 259 4.29 -3.03 18.25
CA ASP A 259 4.63 -2.61 19.61
C ASP A 259 5.03 -1.14 19.69
N THR A 260 4.18 -0.35 20.37
CA THR A 260 4.40 1.09 20.59
C THR A 260 5.60 1.40 21.51
N GLU A 261 5.96 0.51 22.43
CA GLU A 261 7.15 0.70 23.27
C GLU A 261 8.44 0.50 22.47
N CYS A 262 8.48 -0.54 21.64
CA CYS A 262 9.56 -0.76 20.68
C CYS A 262 9.77 0.46 19.77
N LEU A 263 8.69 1.03 19.24
CA LEU A 263 8.73 2.26 18.44
C LEU A 263 9.36 3.44 19.18
N GLN A 264 8.92 3.69 20.41
CA GLN A 264 9.47 4.78 21.22
C GLN A 264 10.96 4.56 21.53
N LYS A 265 11.38 3.31 21.79
CA LYS A 265 12.79 2.96 21.99
C LYS A 265 13.63 3.24 20.75
N LYS A 266 13.17 2.86 19.56
CA LYS A 266 13.85 3.18 18.28
C LYS A 266 14.02 4.70 18.09
N ARG A 267 13.00 5.48 18.41
CA ARG A 267 13.09 6.94 18.33
C ARG A 267 14.16 7.51 19.26
N ARG A 268 14.19 7.04 20.52
CA ARG A 268 15.19 7.48 21.51
C ARG A 268 16.61 7.16 21.07
N GLN A 269 16.83 6.04 20.38
CA GLN A 269 18.14 5.67 19.84
C GLN A 269 18.58 6.63 18.72
N ARG A 270 17.69 6.99 17.79
CA ARG A 270 18.00 7.94 16.70
C ARG A 270 18.31 9.36 17.17
N ASN A 271 17.81 9.76 18.34
CA ASN A 271 18.09 11.09 18.91
C ASN A 271 19.41 11.15 19.69
N ARG A 272 20.08 10.01 19.90
CA ARG A 272 21.36 9.92 20.62
C ARG A 272 22.57 9.74 19.70
N SER A 273 22.33 9.48 18.43
CA SER A 273 23.29 9.31 17.33
C SER A 273 23.34 10.55 16.47
#